data_AF-A0A7D9JHK0-F1
#
_entry.id   AF-A0A7D9JHK0-F1
#
_cell.length_a   1.000
_cell.length_b   1.000
_cell.length_c   1.000
_cell.angle_alpha   90.00
_cell.angle_beta   90.00
_cell.angle_gamma   90.00
#
_symmetry.space_group_name_H-M   'P 1'
#
loop_
_entity.id
_entity.type
_entity.pdbx_description
1 polymer ?
#
loop_
_entity_poly.entity_id
_entity_poly.type
_entity_poly.pdbx_seq_one_letter_code
_entity_poly.pdbx_strand_id
1 'polypeptide(L)'
;MLFYSFYKAWKLDPGTITATHGERKRIIVNLAEDGSLDFKSFCPTCLVRRPIRSKHCSICDCCVARMDHHCPWVDNCIGVDNHASFMIYLFSVIVCYTYVVYGAFCSNIPLTKFSWLCYIALYNANSLKIPHNSVSFVSLV
;
A
#
# COMPACT_ATOMS: atom_id res chain seq x y z
N MET A 1 9.52 15.67 -8.21
CA MET A 1 9.85 14.59 -7.24
C MET A 1 8.60 13.91 -6.69
N LEU A 2 7.65 14.65 -6.11
CA LEU A 2 6.40 14.11 -5.55
C LEU A 2 5.64 13.13 -6.48
N PHE A 3 5.24 13.57 -7.67
CA PHE A 3 4.46 12.71 -8.59
C PHE A 3 5.23 11.50 -9.10
N TYR A 4 6.56 11.63 -9.26
CA TYR A 4 7.41 10.55 -9.71
C TYR A 4 7.56 9.46 -8.63
N SER A 5 7.80 9.84 -7.37
CA SER A 5 7.86 8.89 -6.27
C SER A 5 6.50 8.25 -5.98
N PHE A 6 5.40 9.01 -6.11
CA PHE A 6 4.04 8.47 -6.05
C PHE A 6 3.81 7.42 -7.15
N TYR A 7 4.12 7.74 -8.41
CA TYR A 7 3.96 6.80 -9.53
C TYR A 7 4.72 5.50 -9.28
N LYS A 8 5.94 5.57 -8.76
CA LYS A 8 6.71 4.39 -8.38
C LYS A 8 6.07 3.62 -7.23
N ALA A 9 5.56 4.28 -6.20
CA ALA A 9 4.87 3.58 -5.10
C ALA A 9 3.57 2.90 -5.58
N TRP A 10 2.85 3.51 -6.52
CA TRP A 10 1.61 2.98 -7.07
C TRP A 10 1.82 1.82 -8.05
N LYS A 11 2.72 1.97 -9.02
CA LYS A 11 2.82 1.04 -10.15
C LYS A 11 3.95 0.02 -10.07
N LEU A 12 4.94 0.23 -9.22
CA LEU A 12 6.05 -0.70 -9.11
C LEU A 12 5.61 -1.95 -8.33
N ASP A 13 6.09 -3.11 -8.77
CA ASP A 13 5.95 -4.34 -8.01
C ASP A 13 6.56 -4.15 -6.61
N PRO A 14 5.83 -4.49 -5.52
CA PRO A 14 6.35 -4.38 -4.16
C PRO A 14 7.40 -5.46 -3.81
N GLY A 15 7.73 -6.36 -4.74
CA GLY A 15 8.50 -7.57 -4.50
C GLY A 15 7.59 -8.77 -4.31
N THR A 16 6.70 -9.01 -5.28
CA THR A 16 5.74 -10.12 -5.24
C THR A 16 6.47 -11.44 -5.42
N ILE A 17 6.23 -12.38 -4.50
CA ILE A 17 6.80 -13.73 -4.54
C ILE A 17 5.95 -14.59 -5.46
N THR A 18 6.53 -14.97 -6.60
CA THR A 18 5.89 -15.83 -7.59
C THR A 18 6.57 -17.20 -7.63
N ALA A 19 5.79 -18.23 -7.95
CA ALA A 19 6.29 -19.58 -8.18
C ALA A 19 5.45 -20.26 -9.25
N THR A 20 6.11 -21.00 -10.13
CA THR A 20 5.48 -21.85 -11.14
C THR A 20 4.78 -23.06 -10.50
N HIS A 21 3.86 -23.71 -11.22
CA HIS A 21 3.18 -24.90 -10.70
C HIS A 21 4.16 -26.02 -10.29
N GLY A 22 5.21 -26.23 -11.07
CA GLY A 22 6.25 -27.22 -10.75
C GLY A 22 7.01 -26.87 -9.47
N GLU A 23 7.33 -25.59 -9.26
CA GLU A 23 8.00 -25.11 -8.04
C GLU A 23 7.10 -25.21 -6.83
N ARG A 24 5.82 -24.84 -6.93
CA ARG A 24 4.85 -24.98 -5.82
C ARG A 24 4.77 -26.42 -5.34
N LYS A 25 4.68 -27.39 -6.27
CA LYS A 25 4.67 -28.82 -5.92
C LYS A 25 5.95 -29.23 -5.18
N ARG A 26 7.12 -28.81 -5.68
CA ARG A 26 8.41 -29.10 -5.04
C ARG A 26 8.51 -28.48 -3.65
N ILE A 27 8.08 -27.24 -3.49
CA ILE A 27 8.09 -26.53 -2.20
C ILE A 27 7.26 -27.31 -1.17
N ILE A 28 6.05 -27.74 -1.54
CA ILE A 28 5.16 -28.49 -0.63
C ILE A 28 5.79 -29.82 -0.23
N VAL A 29 6.32 -30.59 -1.19
CA VAL A 29 6.97 -31.89 -0.92
C VAL A 29 8.17 -31.71 0.01
N ASN A 30 9.08 -30.79 -0.31
CA ASN A 30 10.28 -30.56 0.49
C ASN A 30 9.94 -30.11 1.92
N LEU A 31 8.98 -29.18 2.08
CA LEU A 31 8.57 -28.73 3.42
C LEU A 31 7.87 -29.83 4.22
N ALA A 32 7.13 -30.73 3.54
CA ALA A 32 6.50 -31.88 4.17
C ALA A 32 7.53 -32.90 4.66
N GLU A 33 8.54 -33.21 3.83
CA GLU A 33 9.66 -34.09 4.17
C GLU A 33 10.50 -33.53 5.33
N ASP A 34 10.73 -32.21 5.33
CA ASP A 34 11.46 -31.50 6.39
C ASP A 34 10.64 -31.35 7.69
N GLY A 35 9.35 -31.73 7.70
CA GLY A 35 8.45 -31.50 8.84
C GLY A 35 8.24 -30.02 9.17
N SER A 36 8.49 -29.12 8.21
CA SER A 36 8.54 -27.66 8.40
C SER A 36 7.35 -26.93 7.78
N LEU A 37 6.20 -27.60 7.63
CA LEU A 37 4.94 -27.01 7.19
C LEU A 37 4.27 -26.15 8.27
N ASP A 38 4.96 -25.13 8.76
CA ASP A 38 4.39 -24.14 9.66
C ASP A 38 3.84 -22.92 8.90
N PHE A 39 2.86 -22.23 9.50
CA PHE A 39 2.28 -21.03 8.90
C PHE A 39 3.28 -19.87 8.78
N LYS A 40 4.46 -19.96 9.41
CA LYS A 40 5.50 -18.92 9.33
C LYS A 40 6.34 -19.07 8.07
N SER A 41 6.69 -20.30 7.70
CA SER A 41 7.55 -20.60 6.55
C SER A 41 6.77 -20.95 5.28
N PHE A 42 5.46 -21.17 5.36
CA PHE A 42 4.62 -21.52 4.21
C PHE A 42 3.35 -20.67 4.12
N CYS A 43 2.99 -20.30 2.89
CA CYS A 43 1.71 -19.65 2.60
C CYS A 43 0.73 -20.66 1.99
N PRO A 44 -0.37 -21.01 2.68
CA PRO A 44 -1.36 -21.96 2.15
C PRO A 44 -2.15 -21.39 0.95
N THR A 45 -2.34 -20.07 0.88
CA THR A 45 -3.06 -19.43 -0.24
C THR A 45 -2.23 -19.42 -1.51
N CYS A 46 -1.00 -18.90 -1.43
CA CYS A 46 -0.13 -18.75 -2.61
C CYS A 46 0.66 -20.04 -2.95
N LEU A 47 0.70 -21.02 -2.03
CA LEU A 47 1.48 -22.26 -2.11
C LEU A 47 2.98 -22.01 -2.33
N VAL A 48 3.50 -20.96 -1.70
CA VAL A 48 4.91 -20.58 -1.74
C VAL A 48 5.53 -20.63 -0.35
N ARG A 49 6.83 -20.88 -0.32
CA ARG A 49 7.63 -20.69 0.90
C ARG A 49 7.66 -19.20 1.20
N ARG A 50 7.39 -18.83 2.45
CA ARG A 50 7.47 -17.46 2.96
C ARG A 50 8.93 -17.14 3.32
N PRO A 51 9.62 -16.25 2.58
CA PRO A 51 10.91 -15.73 3.01
C PRO A 51 10.79 -14.98 4.32
N ILE A 52 11.92 -14.73 4.97
CA ILE A 52 12.01 -13.95 6.21
C ILE A 52 11.31 -12.60 6.01
N ARG A 53 10.41 -12.26 6.95
CA ARG A 53 9.60 -11.02 6.96
C ARG A 53 8.63 -10.85 5.77
N SER A 54 8.40 -11.88 4.97
CA SER A 54 7.31 -11.85 3.98
C SER A 54 5.94 -12.06 4.65
N LYS A 55 4.89 -11.53 4.02
CA LYS A 55 3.50 -11.72 4.46
C LYS A 55 2.60 -11.88 3.23
N HIS A 56 1.45 -12.52 3.42
CA HIS A 56 0.39 -12.56 2.41
C HIS A 56 -0.52 -11.36 2.61
N CYS A 57 -0.77 -10.60 1.55
CA CYS A 57 -1.79 -9.57 1.51
C CYS A 57 -3.07 -10.17 0.94
N SER A 58 -4.13 -10.21 1.74
CA SER A 58 -5.44 -10.68 1.28
C SER A 58 -6.12 -9.75 0.26
N ILE A 59 -5.74 -8.46 0.25
CA ILE A 59 -6.30 -7.46 -0.67
C ILE A 59 -5.70 -7.63 -2.07
N CYS A 60 -4.37 -7.81 -2.15
CA CYS A 60 -3.66 -8.03 -3.41
C CYS A 60 -3.59 -9.51 -3.82
N ASP A 61 -4.08 -10.41 -2.96
CA ASP A 61 -4.03 -11.88 -3.10
C ASP A 61 -2.65 -12.42 -3.49
N CYS A 62 -1.60 -11.87 -2.86
CA CYS A 62 -0.22 -12.22 -3.17
C CYS A 62 0.67 -12.18 -1.93
N CYS A 63 1.77 -12.95 -1.97
CA CYS A 63 2.82 -12.85 -0.97
C CYS A 63 3.84 -11.78 -1.39
N VAL A 64 4.15 -10.86 -0.47
CA VAL A 64 5.10 -9.77 -0.73
C VAL A 64 6.33 -9.94 0.16
N ALA A 65 7.52 -9.85 -0.43
CA ALA A 65 8.79 -9.95 0.27
C ALA A 65 9.03 -8.71 1.13
N ARG A 66 9.45 -8.93 2.38
CA ARG A 66 9.61 -7.87 3.42
C ARG A 66 8.42 -6.90 3.46
N MET A 67 7.20 -7.44 3.37
CA MET A 67 5.98 -6.64 3.36
C MET A 67 5.88 -5.79 4.62
N ASP A 68 5.72 -4.49 4.41
CA ASP A 68 5.36 -3.56 5.48
C ASP A 68 3.84 -3.58 5.67
N HIS A 69 3.09 -3.02 4.71
CA HIS A 69 1.63 -2.95 4.72
C HIS A 69 1.02 -2.84 3.31
N HIS A 70 -0.29 -3.02 3.19
CA HIS A 70 -1.05 -2.58 2.03
C HIS A 70 -1.54 -1.15 2.27
N CYS A 71 -1.25 -0.24 1.35
CA CYS A 71 -1.56 1.17 1.50
C CYS A 71 -2.70 1.58 0.55
N PRO A 72 -3.90 1.86 1.07
CA PRO A 72 -5.05 2.27 0.24
C PRO A 72 -4.80 3.56 -0.54
N TRP A 73 -3.92 4.44 -0.03
CA TRP A 73 -3.64 5.75 -0.62
C TRP A 73 -2.82 5.69 -1.90
N VAL A 74 -2.00 4.65 -2.06
CA VAL A 74 -1.24 4.40 -3.29
C VAL A 74 -1.78 3.20 -4.05
N ASP A 75 -2.86 2.57 -3.56
CA ASP A 75 -3.50 1.39 -4.14
C ASP A 75 -2.50 0.26 -4.47
N ASN A 76 -1.56 0.02 -3.55
CA ASN A 76 -0.51 -0.98 -3.72
C ASN A 76 0.04 -1.46 -2.36
N CYS A 77 0.63 -2.64 -2.34
CA CYS A 77 1.45 -3.07 -1.21
C CYS A 77 2.75 -2.27 -1.15
N ILE A 78 3.27 -2.06 0.06
CA ILE A 78 4.59 -1.53 0.31
C ILE A 78 5.48 -2.67 0.76
N GLY A 79 6.49 -2.98 -0.05
CA GLY A 79 7.42 -4.08 0.17
C GLY A 79 8.84 -3.71 -0.25
N VAL A 80 9.71 -4.71 -0.33
CA VAL A 80 11.16 -4.49 -0.51
C VAL A 80 11.51 -3.58 -1.69
N ASP A 81 10.81 -3.71 -2.82
CA ASP A 81 11.21 -3.07 -4.08
C ASP A 81 10.67 -1.64 -4.25
N ASN A 82 9.58 -1.29 -3.56
CA ASN A 82 8.96 0.04 -3.65
C ASN A 82 9.03 0.86 -2.35
N HIS A 83 9.48 0.29 -1.23
CA HIS A 83 9.56 0.96 0.07
C HIS A 83 10.38 2.27 0.03
N ALA A 84 11.52 2.29 -0.66
CA ALA A 84 12.32 3.53 -0.78
C ALA A 84 11.56 4.63 -1.54
N SER A 85 10.85 4.26 -2.60
CA SER A 85 10.03 5.20 -3.37
C SER A 85 8.87 5.75 -2.52
N PHE A 86 8.24 4.90 -1.72
CA PHE A 86 7.21 5.29 -0.77
C PHE A 86 7.72 6.28 0.29
N MET A 87 8.91 6.05 0.86
CA MET A 87 9.51 6.98 1.83
C MET A 87 9.83 8.35 1.21
N ILE A 88 10.35 8.39 -0.03
CA ILE A 88 10.59 9.64 -0.76
C ILE A 88 9.26 10.36 -1.06
N TYR A 89 8.21 9.60 -1.37
CA TYR A 89 6.87 10.15 -1.54
C TYR A 89 6.36 10.81 -0.26
N LEU A 90 6.40 10.13 0.89
CA LEU A 90 5.98 10.71 2.18
C LEU A 90 6.75 11.98 2.52
N PHE A 91 8.08 11.96 2.36
CA PHE A 91 8.91 13.14 2.58
C PHE A 91 8.53 14.30 1.65
N SER A 92 8.31 14.01 0.36
CA SER A 92 7.88 15.02 -0.61
C SER A 92 6.52 15.63 -0.28
N VAL A 93 5.57 14.83 0.25
CA VAL A 93 4.26 15.32 0.72
C VAL A 93 4.44 16.27 1.89
N ILE A 94 5.26 15.91 2.88
CA ILE A 94 5.53 16.76 4.04
C ILE A 94 6.13 18.10 3.60
N VAL A 95 7.13 18.09 2.73
CA VAL A 95 7.76 19.32 2.20
C VAL A 95 6.76 20.17 1.42
N CYS A 96 5.90 19.55 0.62
CA CYS A 96 4.88 20.27 -0.13
C CYS A 96 3.86 20.93 0.83
N TYR A 97 3.42 20.19 1.85
CA TYR A 97 2.50 20.69 2.86
C TYR A 97 3.10 21.85 3.67
N THR A 98 4.35 21.73 4.13
CA THR A 98 5.01 22.81 4.88
C THR A 98 5.20 24.07 4.03
N TYR A 99 5.52 23.93 2.74
CA TYR A 99 5.62 25.07 1.82
C TYR A 99 4.28 25.79 1.64
N VAL A 100 3.18 25.04 1.49
CA VAL A 100 1.81 25.62 1.38
C VAL A 100 1.43 26.38 2.67
N VAL A 101 1.66 25.77 3.84
CA VAL A 101 1.36 26.39 5.13
C VAL A 101 2.19 27.66 5.34
N TYR A 102 3.48 27.61 5.04
CA TYR A 102 4.37 28.76 5.13
C TYR A 102 3.95 29.90 4.19
N GLY A 103 3.61 29.58 2.93
CA GLY A 103 3.13 30.58 1.97
C GLY A 103 1.82 31.25 2.40
N ALA A 104 0.89 30.48 2.98
CA ALA A 104 -0.35 31.03 3.55
C ALA A 104 -0.08 31.96 4.73
N PHE A 105 0.83 31.58 5.63
CA PHE A 105 1.25 32.40 6.76
C PHE A 105 1.89 33.72 6.31
N CYS A 106 2.86 33.68 5.39
CA CYS A 106 3.53 34.89 4.87
C CYS A 106 2.56 35.84 4.16
N SER A 107 1.52 35.31 3.52
CA SER A 107 0.52 36.08 2.79
C SER A 107 -0.60 36.62 3.70
N ASN A 108 -0.52 36.41 5.02
CA ASN A 108 -1.59 36.68 5.99
C ASN A 108 -2.95 36.07 5.61
N ILE A 109 -2.93 34.96 4.85
CA ILE A 109 -4.14 34.24 4.48
C ILE A 109 -4.49 33.33 5.66
N PRO A 110 -5.65 33.52 6.31
CA PRO A 110 -6.04 32.64 7.41
C PRO A 110 -6.21 31.21 6.89
N LEU A 111 -5.56 30.25 7.55
CA LEU A 111 -5.60 28.81 7.19
C LEU A 111 -7.03 28.26 7.11
N THR A 112 -7.98 28.91 7.79
CA THR A 112 -9.42 28.58 7.74
C THR A 112 -10.00 28.73 6.33
N LYS A 113 -9.51 29.66 5.50
CA LYS A 113 -9.95 29.81 4.11
C LYS A 113 -9.40 28.71 3.19
N PHE A 114 -8.18 28.24 3.45
CA PHE A 114 -7.58 27.12 2.71
C PHE A 114 -8.29 25.80 3.03
N SER A 115 -8.61 25.55 4.30
CA SER A 115 -9.39 24.38 4.72
C SER A 115 -10.77 24.34 4.06
N TRP A 116 -11.47 25.48 3.99
CA TRP A 116 -12.79 25.57 3.35
C TRP A 116 -12.73 25.35 1.83
N LEU A 117 -11.72 25.90 1.13
CA LEU A 117 -11.53 25.68 -0.30
C LEU A 117 -11.12 24.23 -0.62
N CYS A 118 -10.24 23.62 0.17
CA CYS A 118 -9.93 22.20 0.06
C CYS A 118 -11.15 21.32 0.37
N TYR A 119 -11.94 21.65 1.40
CA TYR A 119 -13.18 20.93 1.74
C TYR A 119 -14.19 20.99 0.59
N ILE A 120 -14.41 22.16 -0.02
CA ILE A 120 -15.25 22.30 -1.22
C ILE A 120 -14.68 21.52 -2.39
N ALA A 121 -13.37 21.59 -2.65
CA ALA A 121 -12.74 20.88 -3.75
C ALA A 121 -12.86 19.35 -3.59
N LEU A 122 -12.66 18.84 -2.36
CA LEU A 122 -12.81 17.43 -2.03
C LEU A 122 -14.28 16.98 -2.06
N TYR A 123 -15.20 17.80 -1.55
CA TYR A 123 -16.64 17.53 -1.60
C TYR A 123 -17.13 17.46 -3.05
N ASN A 124 -16.77 18.44 -3.89
CA ASN A 124 -17.14 18.45 -5.31
C ASN A 124 -16.45 17.33 -6.11
N ALA A 125 -15.25 16.91 -5.73
CA ALA A 125 -14.57 15.76 -6.35
C ALA A 125 -15.22 14.42 -5.98
N ASN A 126 -15.73 14.27 -4.76
CA ASN A 126 -16.44 13.07 -4.31
C ASN A 126 -17.89 13.00 -4.80
N SER A 127 -18.51 14.12 -5.16
CA SER A 127 -19.85 14.17 -5.75
C SER A 127 -19.97 13.55 -7.16
N LEU A 128 -18.85 13.16 -7.79
CA LEU A 128 -18.83 12.60 -9.15
C LEU A 128 -18.63 11.08 -9.24
N LYS A 129 -18.47 10.35 -8.12
CA LYS A 129 -18.28 8.88 -8.17
C LYS A 129 -18.85 8.13 -6.97
N ILE A 130 -20.17 8.05 -6.79
CA ILE A 130 -20.78 6.91 -6.08
C ILE A 130 -22.18 6.61 -6.66
N PRO A 131 -22.34 5.60 -7.54
CA PRO A 131 -23.62 4.93 -7.66
C PRO A 131 -23.85 4.11 -6.38
N HIS A 132 -24.92 4.43 -5.66
CA HIS A 132 -25.40 3.67 -4.52
C HIS A 132 -25.73 2.22 -4.92
N ASN A 133 -24.96 1.24 -4.45
CA ASN A 133 -25.48 0.02 -3.80
C ASN A 133 -24.37 -0.98 -3.42
N SER A 134 -24.53 -1.53 -2.22
CA SER A 134 -23.72 -2.57 -1.55
C SER A 134 -22.32 -2.10 -1.13
N VAL A 135 -21.88 -2.15 0.13
CA VAL A 135 -22.08 -3.18 1.16
C VAL A 135 -21.88 -2.54 2.55
N SER A 136 -22.71 -2.92 3.52
CA SER A 136 -22.57 -2.58 4.94
C SER A 136 -21.30 -3.22 5.52
N PHE A 137 -20.40 -2.45 6.14
CA PHE A 137 -19.57 -2.90 7.28
C PHE A 137 -18.77 -1.74 7.91
N VAL A 138 -19.26 -1.13 9.00
CA VAL A 138 -18.41 -0.63 10.10
C VAL A 138 -19.23 -0.65 11.39
N SER A 139 -18.99 -1.66 12.23
CA SER A 139 -19.20 -1.59 13.69
C SER A 139 -18.18 -2.52 14.35
N LEU A 140 -17.44 -1.96 15.31
CA LEU A 140 -16.34 -2.54 16.11
C LEU A 140 -15.02 -2.80 15.38
N VAL A 141 -14.08 -1.85 15.49
CA VAL A 141 -13.00 -1.88 16.49
C VAL A 141 -12.77 -0.46 16.99
#